data_AF-A0A508A3X6-F1
#
_entry.id   AF-A0A508A3X6-F1
#
_cell.length_a   1.000
_cell.length_b   1.000
_cell.length_c   1.000
_cell.angle_alpha   90.00
_cell.angle_beta   90.00
_cell.angle_gamma   90.00
#
_symmetry.space_group_name_H-M   'P 1'
#
loop_
_entity.id
_entity.type
_entity.pdbx_description
1 polymer ?
#
loop_
_entity_poly.entity_id
_entity_poly.type
_entity_poly.pdbx_seq_one_letter_code
_entity_poly.pdbx_strand_id
1 'polypeptide(L)'
;MISFTSRSGGAGNTSGGSGSRRPARNKSLRGWATETSDGRLILRRSVPVRYVAMAAAVVGVAWMASTGAQLLGSLMSGFYRSDDMYVLMMLSIPTIWGINVTRRRSVLSESGVEMRRLLFTERRPWTSVLSRFTLSTLDMTAPGSEGGIDRTRIVLVNGDRDDLIRLPGCVLGMTLDDSSNRGSAALRALLNYVRRHGWIVSDSESVHEDPRLVEARQNHGADKMMRKSRLMFCTPVWRRIKEHLCNGGLFLIGLGVLFILISVQQLFYETTSVSDSDRLYAILFLVLAPVLMAYPIYKIYGCFQRVVVDDRGIRAGRRTCAWPESRSDLFVVGDRIFVVHANGRQIALDGAGVTWGNFRRRQEQLVARCEAIWLWGVAHGVTRESGRYIAVQDEGMQQEREILEKSIGLMIPRRDQSA
;
A
#
# COMPACT_ATOMS: atom_id res chain seq x y z
N MET A 1 -27.72 0.71 24.14
CA MET A 1 -27.71 0.79 25.61
C MET A 1 -27.55 -0.62 26.17
N ILE A 2 -26.41 -0.95 26.74
CA ILE A 2 -26.20 -2.20 27.48
C ILE A 2 -25.36 -1.84 28.71
N SER A 3 -26.00 -1.87 29.89
CA SER A 3 -25.38 -1.67 31.19
C SER A 3 -24.71 -2.95 31.66
N PHE A 4 -23.54 -2.85 32.31
CA PHE A 4 -23.04 -3.90 33.18
C PHE A 4 -22.96 -3.38 34.62
N THR A 5 -23.63 -4.13 35.48
CA THR A 5 -23.87 -3.93 36.90
C THR A 5 -22.60 -4.08 37.72
N SER A 6 -22.53 -3.21 38.74
CA SER A 6 -21.58 -3.21 39.85
C SER A 6 -21.61 -4.52 40.64
N ARG A 7 -20.42 -5.03 41.00
CA ARG A 7 -20.26 -5.89 42.18
C ARG A 7 -19.03 -5.46 42.96
N SER A 8 -19.29 -4.92 44.14
CA SER A 8 -18.36 -4.52 45.18
C SER A 8 -17.65 -5.70 45.83
N GLY A 9 -16.40 -5.50 46.24
CA GLY A 9 -15.74 -6.34 47.24
C GLY A 9 -14.25 -6.05 47.38
N GLY A 10 -13.85 -5.50 48.53
CA GLY A 10 -12.48 -5.62 49.04
C GLY A 10 -11.69 -4.32 49.10
N ALA A 11 -11.85 -3.57 50.19
CA ALA A 11 -10.91 -2.54 50.62
C ALA A 11 -9.61 -3.19 51.10
N GLY A 12 -8.47 -2.66 50.65
CA GLY A 12 -7.13 -3.01 51.11
C GLY A 12 -6.19 -1.87 50.78
N ASN A 13 -6.10 -0.91 51.69
CA ASN A 13 -5.16 0.21 51.64
C ASN A 13 -3.79 -0.26 52.12
N THR A 14 -2.74 -0.14 51.28
CA THR A 14 -1.36 0.09 51.74
C THR A 14 -0.53 0.77 50.64
N SER A 15 -0.26 2.07 50.88
CA SER A 15 1.02 2.77 50.68
C SER A 15 1.84 2.57 49.40
N GLY A 16 1.93 3.64 48.62
CA GLY A 16 3.21 4.34 48.39
C GLY A 16 4.34 3.53 47.75
N GLY A 17 4.32 3.43 46.43
CA GLY A 17 5.47 3.01 45.63
C GLY A 17 5.37 3.63 44.24
N SER A 18 5.96 4.82 44.07
CA SER A 18 6.21 5.46 42.78
C SER A 18 7.27 4.66 42.01
N GLY A 19 6.91 3.46 41.60
CA GLY A 19 7.63 2.69 40.60
C GLY A 19 6.98 2.99 39.27
N SER A 20 7.75 3.58 38.34
CA SER A 20 7.38 3.70 36.93
C SER A 20 7.15 2.29 36.37
N ARG A 21 5.93 1.77 36.53
CA ARG A 21 5.49 0.52 35.91
C ARG A 21 5.56 0.74 34.41
N ARG A 22 6.64 0.24 33.80
CA ARG A 22 6.68 -0.01 32.35
C ARG A 22 5.36 -0.69 31.99
N PRO A 23 4.56 -0.12 31.07
CA PRO A 23 3.23 -0.62 30.81
C PRO A 23 3.31 -2.08 30.35
N ALA A 24 2.49 -2.94 30.95
CA ALA A 24 2.42 -4.35 30.61
C ALA A 24 2.07 -4.49 29.13
N ARG A 25 3.10 -4.78 28.32
CA ARG A 25 2.97 -5.00 26.87
C ARG A 25 2.01 -6.17 26.64
N ASN A 26 0.87 -5.88 26.01
CA ASN A 26 -0.16 -6.88 25.71
C ASN A 26 0.50 -8.10 25.02
N LYS A 27 0.18 -9.31 25.48
CA LYS A 27 0.77 -10.57 24.98
C LYS A 27 0.62 -10.67 23.45
N SER A 28 -0.45 -10.13 22.87
CA SER A 28 -0.70 -10.12 21.43
C SER A 28 0.32 -9.32 20.61
N LEU A 29 0.98 -8.32 21.19
CA LEU A 29 2.00 -7.49 20.54
C LEU A 29 3.42 -8.05 20.74
N ARG A 30 3.61 -9.14 21.50
CA ARG A 30 4.91 -9.71 21.86
C ARG A 30 5.57 -10.36 20.64
N GLY A 31 6.86 -10.10 20.41
CA GLY A 31 7.65 -10.72 19.34
C GLY A 31 7.65 -10.02 17.97
N TRP A 32 6.80 -9.02 17.77
CA TRP A 32 6.74 -8.26 16.50
C TRP A 32 6.58 -6.74 16.67
N ALA A 33 6.03 -6.24 17.78
CA ALA A 33 6.13 -4.81 18.11
C ALA A 33 7.39 -4.49 18.93
N THR A 34 7.80 -3.23 19.05
CA THR A 34 8.83 -2.78 20.00
C THR A 34 8.51 -1.34 20.33
N GLU A 35 8.27 -1.06 21.61
CA GLU A 35 8.11 0.30 22.08
C GLU A 35 9.49 0.91 22.33
N THR A 36 9.68 2.14 21.86
CA THR A 36 10.90 2.91 22.02
C THR A 36 10.76 3.79 23.26
N SER A 37 11.88 4.21 23.88
CA SER A 37 11.89 5.17 25.00
C SER A 37 11.06 6.43 24.73
N ASP A 38 11.01 6.85 23.47
CA ASP A 38 10.35 8.09 23.04
C ASP A 38 8.84 7.88 22.75
N GLY A 39 8.23 6.79 23.25
CA GLY A 39 6.82 6.47 23.05
C GLY A 39 6.44 5.94 21.66
N ARG A 40 7.41 5.76 20.76
CA ARG A 40 7.19 5.26 19.38
C ARG A 40 7.03 3.75 19.35
N LEU A 41 6.02 3.25 18.63
CA LEU A 41 5.76 1.81 18.47
C LEU A 41 6.26 1.32 17.10
N ILE A 42 7.27 0.46 17.10
CA ILE A 42 7.88 -0.11 15.89
C ILE A 42 7.34 -1.52 15.65
N LEU A 43 6.65 -1.74 14.54
CA LEU A 43 6.18 -3.02 14.07
C LEU A 43 7.20 -3.61 13.08
N ARG A 44 7.68 -4.82 13.38
CA ARG A 44 8.70 -5.57 12.62
C ARG A 44 8.18 -6.98 12.32
N ARG A 45 8.81 -7.64 11.34
CA ARG A 45 8.60 -9.08 11.13
C ARG A 45 8.98 -9.86 12.38
N SER A 46 8.39 -11.06 12.51
CA SER A 46 8.70 -11.98 13.59
C SER A 46 10.20 -12.24 13.69
N VAL A 47 10.67 -12.41 14.93
CA VAL A 47 12.06 -12.72 15.26
C VAL A 47 12.69 -13.81 14.37
N PRO A 48 12.09 -15.01 14.19
CA PRO A 48 12.70 -16.09 13.39
C PRO A 48 12.87 -15.70 11.92
N VAL A 49 11.88 -15.04 11.33
CA VAL A 49 11.95 -14.61 9.91
C VAL A 49 13.07 -13.59 9.71
N ARG A 50 13.36 -12.74 10.71
CA ARG A 50 14.48 -11.80 10.64
C ARG A 50 15.82 -12.52 10.71
N TYR A 51 15.97 -13.55 11.54
CA TYR A 51 17.20 -14.34 11.60
C TYR A 51 17.47 -15.07 10.28
N VAL A 52 16.45 -15.74 9.72
CA VAL A 52 16.56 -16.40 8.40
C VAL A 52 16.92 -15.38 7.31
N ALA A 53 16.24 -14.23 7.30
CA ALA A 53 16.54 -13.16 6.33
C ALA A 53 17.94 -12.57 6.49
N MET A 54 18.44 -12.43 7.74
CA MET A 54 19.82 -11.98 7.97
C MET A 54 20.83 -13.02 7.52
N ALA A 55 20.61 -14.31 7.80
CA ALA A 55 21.48 -15.38 7.32
C ALA A 55 21.54 -15.39 5.78
N ALA A 56 20.39 -15.35 5.11
CA ALA A 56 20.32 -15.28 3.65
C ALA A 56 21.03 -14.03 3.08
N ALA A 57 20.88 -12.87 3.73
CA ALA A 57 21.55 -11.65 3.31
C ALA A 57 23.08 -11.71 3.51
N VAL A 58 23.55 -12.23 4.65
CA VAL A 58 24.99 -12.34 4.95
C VAL A 58 25.68 -13.32 4.01
N VAL A 59 25.12 -14.53 3.88
CA VAL A 59 25.65 -15.56 2.97
C VAL A 59 25.64 -15.04 1.54
N GLY A 60 24.53 -14.43 1.12
CA GLY A 60 24.39 -13.86 -0.21
C GLY A 60 25.39 -12.76 -0.52
N VAL A 61 25.57 -11.78 0.37
CA VAL A 61 26.55 -10.69 0.19
C VAL A 61 27.98 -11.21 0.18
N ALA A 62 28.35 -12.09 1.11
CA ALA A 62 29.70 -12.66 1.17
C ALA A 62 30.04 -13.44 -0.10
N TRP A 63 29.08 -14.23 -0.59
CA TRP A 63 29.26 -15.01 -1.81
C TRP A 63 29.31 -14.12 -3.05
N MET A 64 28.46 -13.10 -3.14
CA MET A 64 28.51 -12.11 -4.22
C MET A 64 29.83 -11.36 -4.29
N ALA A 65 30.41 -11.01 -3.13
CA ALA A 65 31.72 -10.38 -3.08
C ALA A 65 32.81 -11.32 -3.61
N SER A 66 32.76 -12.61 -3.26
CA SER A 66 33.67 -13.64 -3.77
C SER A 66 33.53 -13.83 -5.28
N THR A 67 32.32 -14.05 -5.78
CA THR A 67 32.05 -14.24 -7.21
C THR A 67 32.36 -12.97 -8.01
N GLY A 68 32.08 -11.78 -7.46
CA GLY A 68 32.43 -10.49 -8.07
C GLY A 68 33.95 -10.30 -8.18
N ALA A 69 34.72 -10.69 -7.16
CA ALA A 69 36.18 -10.65 -7.21
C ALA A 69 36.73 -11.64 -8.25
N GLN A 70 36.14 -12.83 -8.36
CA GLN A 70 36.50 -13.82 -9.38
C GLN A 70 36.18 -13.32 -10.80
N LEU A 71 35.01 -12.73 -11.03
CA LEU A 71 34.63 -12.09 -12.30
C LEU A 71 35.57 -10.94 -12.68
N LEU A 72 35.98 -10.11 -11.72
CA LEU A 72 36.95 -9.04 -11.97
C LEU A 72 38.32 -9.62 -12.37
N GLY A 73 38.74 -10.71 -11.72
CA GLY A 73 39.95 -11.45 -12.11
C GLY A 73 39.84 -12.11 -13.49
N SER A 74 38.67 -12.63 -13.85
CA SER A 74 38.40 -13.27 -15.14
C SER A 74 38.35 -12.26 -16.30
N LEU A 75 37.79 -11.07 -16.07
CA LEU A 75 37.81 -9.96 -17.02
C LEU A 75 39.23 -9.48 -17.31
N MET A 76 40.12 -9.54 -16.32
CA MET A 76 41.55 -9.21 -16.48
C MET A 76 42.33 -10.33 -17.20
N SER A 77 41.86 -11.58 -17.18
CA SER A 77 42.51 -12.73 -17.83
C SER A 77 41.90 -13.12 -19.18
N GLY A 78 40.88 -12.39 -19.65
CA GLY A 78 40.26 -12.59 -20.97
C GLY A 78 39.36 -13.82 -21.09
N PHE A 79 39.14 -14.58 -20.01
CA PHE A 79 38.25 -15.76 -20.00
C PHE A 79 36.90 -15.40 -19.37
N TYR A 80 35.85 -15.31 -20.19
CA TYR A 80 34.49 -15.00 -19.74
C TYR A 80 33.77 -16.31 -19.37
N ARG A 81 33.56 -16.58 -18.08
CA ARG A 81 32.86 -17.78 -17.61
C ARG A 81 31.38 -17.45 -17.37
N SER A 82 30.52 -17.85 -18.29
CA SER A 82 29.08 -17.55 -18.23
C SER A 82 28.39 -18.14 -16.99
N ASP A 83 28.84 -19.32 -16.53
CA ASP A 83 28.31 -20.00 -15.33
C ASP A 83 28.40 -19.14 -14.05
N ASP A 84 29.49 -18.38 -13.88
CA ASP A 84 29.68 -17.52 -12.70
C ASP A 84 28.68 -16.37 -12.66
N MET A 85 28.25 -15.89 -13.85
CA MET A 85 27.28 -14.80 -13.97
C MET A 85 25.84 -15.26 -13.65
N TYR A 86 25.48 -16.49 -14.02
CA TYR A 86 24.19 -17.09 -13.70
C TYR A 86 24.03 -17.36 -12.20
N VAL A 87 25.09 -17.87 -11.55
CA VAL A 87 25.11 -18.09 -10.10
C VAL A 87 25.00 -16.76 -9.34
N LEU A 88 25.70 -15.72 -9.81
CA LEU A 88 25.60 -14.37 -9.24
C LEU A 88 24.15 -13.83 -9.33
N MET A 89 23.48 -14.03 -10.47
CA MET A 89 22.09 -13.60 -10.66
C MET A 89 21.13 -14.38 -9.75
N MET A 90 21.25 -15.71 -9.65
CA MET A 90 20.39 -16.54 -8.80
C MET A 90 20.50 -16.18 -7.33
N LEU A 91 21.71 -15.89 -6.85
CA LEU A 91 21.97 -15.56 -5.45
C LEU A 91 21.59 -14.11 -5.10
N SER A 92 21.53 -13.22 -6.08
CA SER A 92 21.08 -11.83 -5.87
C SER A 92 19.68 -11.75 -5.31
N ILE A 93 18.84 -12.69 -5.72
CA ILE A 93 17.42 -12.71 -5.39
C ILE A 93 17.19 -12.97 -3.88
N PRO A 94 17.68 -14.09 -3.28
CA PRO A 94 17.58 -14.32 -1.85
C PRO A 94 18.24 -13.21 -1.02
N THR A 95 19.35 -12.66 -1.52
CA THR A 95 20.08 -11.57 -0.86
C THR A 95 19.22 -10.30 -0.76
N ILE A 96 18.68 -9.85 -1.89
CA ILE A 96 17.78 -8.68 -1.96
C ILE A 96 16.53 -8.92 -1.11
N TRP A 97 15.98 -10.14 -1.13
CA TRP A 97 14.86 -10.52 -0.26
C TRP A 97 15.22 -10.39 1.22
N GLY A 98 16.37 -10.92 1.65
CA GLY A 98 16.85 -10.85 3.03
C GLY A 98 17.00 -9.41 3.52
N ILE A 99 17.68 -8.56 2.72
CA ILE A 99 17.84 -7.12 3.01
C ILE A 99 16.47 -6.41 3.05
N ASN A 100 15.54 -6.77 2.17
CA ASN A 100 14.20 -6.19 2.14
C ASN A 100 13.40 -6.56 3.40
N VAL A 101 13.50 -7.81 3.86
CA VAL A 101 12.81 -8.27 5.08
C VAL A 101 13.32 -7.55 6.32
N THR A 102 14.63 -7.31 6.44
CA THR A 102 15.21 -6.61 7.60
C THR A 102 14.89 -5.12 7.60
N ARG A 103 14.78 -4.48 6.44
CA ARG A 103 14.39 -3.05 6.32
C ARG A 103 12.89 -2.77 6.48
N ARG A 104 12.01 -3.76 6.27
CA ARG A 104 10.55 -3.58 6.40
C ARG A 104 10.14 -3.38 7.85
N ARG A 105 9.75 -2.14 8.19
CA ARG A 105 9.17 -1.80 9.50
C ARG A 105 8.11 -0.71 9.37
N SER A 106 7.07 -0.79 10.18
CA SER A 106 6.14 0.32 10.38
C SER A 106 6.44 0.99 11.72
N VAL A 107 6.54 2.30 11.74
CA VAL A 107 6.76 3.09 12.96
C VAL A 107 5.49 3.91 13.20
N LEU A 108 4.84 3.67 14.32
CA LEU A 108 3.70 4.45 14.78
C LEU A 108 4.23 5.50 15.76
N SER A 109 3.86 6.74 15.53
CA SER A 109 4.25 7.91 16.33
C SER A 109 3.06 8.84 16.47
N GLU A 110 3.15 9.84 17.35
CA GLU A 110 2.17 10.94 17.43
C GLU A 110 1.89 11.58 16.07
N SER A 111 2.94 11.67 15.27
CA SER A 111 2.95 12.35 13.98
C SER A 111 2.34 11.54 12.81
N GLY A 112 1.86 10.32 13.09
CA GLY A 112 1.27 9.39 12.13
C GLY A 112 1.96 8.04 12.05
N VAL A 113 1.66 7.31 10.97
CA VAL A 113 2.20 5.99 10.65
C VAL A 113 3.23 6.10 9.53
N GLU A 114 4.47 5.73 9.84
CA GLU A 114 5.59 5.72 8.92
C GLU A 114 5.89 4.27 8.47
N MET A 115 5.58 3.96 7.23
CA MET A 115 5.80 2.67 6.59
C MET A 115 7.13 2.68 5.86
N ARG A 116 8.14 2.00 6.42
CA ARG A 116 9.48 1.87 5.82
C ARG A 116 9.62 0.54 5.10
N ARG A 117 10.08 0.62 3.86
CA ARG A 117 10.41 -0.49 2.95
C ARG A 117 11.83 -0.26 2.40
N LEU A 118 12.37 -1.24 1.67
CA LEU A 118 13.73 -1.19 1.12
C LEU A 118 14.02 0.13 0.38
N LEU A 119 13.13 0.51 -0.54
CA LEU A 119 13.30 1.67 -1.44
C LEU A 119 12.42 2.86 -1.07
N PHE A 120 11.49 2.70 -0.14
CA PHE A 120 10.43 3.69 0.08
C PHE A 120 10.10 3.82 1.56
N THR A 121 10.03 5.06 2.00
CA THR A 121 9.46 5.42 3.28
C THR A 121 8.24 6.29 3.01
N GLU A 122 7.10 5.84 3.50
CA GLU A 122 5.84 6.53 3.31
C GLU A 122 5.23 6.86 4.67
N ARG A 123 4.99 8.14 4.92
CA ARG A 123 4.36 8.61 6.16
C ARG A 123 2.93 9.04 5.87
N ARG A 124 2.00 8.57 6.70
CA ARG A 124 0.58 8.90 6.65
C ARG A 124 0.14 9.50 7.99
N PRO A 125 -0.55 10.65 8.00
CA PRO A 125 -1.10 11.23 9.23
C PRO A 125 -2.23 10.36 9.77
N TRP A 126 -2.54 10.47 11.06
CA TRP A 126 -3.59 9.67 11.70
C TRP A 126 -4.99 9.91 11.10
N THR A 127 -5.22 11.13 10.58
CA THR A 127 -6.46 11.55 9.91
C THR A 127 -6.83 10.70 8.69
N SER A 128 -5.86 10.05 8.04
CA SER A 128 -6.10 9.23 6.84
C SER A 128 -5.88 7.73 7.05
N VAL A 129 -5.72 7.28 8.31
CA VAL A 129 -5.20 5.94 8.60
C VAL A 129 -6.05 5.12 9.55
N LEU A 130 -6.54 5.71 10.65
CA LEU A 130 -7.02 4.87 11.77
C LEU A 130 -8.32 4.12 11.48
N SER A 131 -9.33 4.79 10.93
CA SER A 131 -10.61 4.17 10.54
C SER A 131 -10.45 3.14 9.40
N ARG A 132 -9.26 3.08 8.80
CA ARG A 132 -8.94 2.29 7.62
C ARG A 132 -8.04 1.10 7.89
N PHE A 133 -7.66 0.84 9.15
CA PHE A 133 -6.99 -0.41 9.47
C PHE A 133 -7.96 -1.58 9.45
N THR A 134 -7.67 -2.54 8.59
CA THR A 134 -8.40 -3.81 8.51
C THR A 134 -7.45 -4.99 8.47
N LEU A 135 -7.99 -6.20 8.52
CA LEU A 135 -7.25 -7.43 8.35
C LEU A 135 -7.44 -7.92 6.93
N SER A 136 -6.34 -8.24 6.26
CA SER A 136 -6.35 -9.05 5.06
C SER A 136 -5.96 -10.47 5.46
N THR A 137 -6.92 -11.37 5.42
CA THR A 137 -6.71 -12.82 5.50
C THR A 137 -6.55 -13.33 4.08
N LEU A 138 -5.39 -13.91 3.78
CA LEU A 138 -5.26 -14.77 2.62
C LEU A 138 -5.53 -16.18 3.11
N ASP A 139 -6.68 -16.71 2.75
CA ASP A 139 -7.05 -18.10 2.98
C ASP A 139 -6.49 -18.93 1.81
N MET A 140 -5.66 -19.91 2.13
CA MET A 140 -5.08 -20.84 1.15
C MET A 140 -5.79 -22.21 1.20
N THR A 141 -7.00 -22.29 1.75
CA THR A 141 -7.81 -23.50 1.68
C THR A 141 -8.44 -23.68 0.29
N ALA A 142 -8.30 -24.90 -0.25
CA ALA A 142 -9.29 -25.39 -1.21
C ALA A 142 -10.57 -25.73 -0.44
N PRO A 143 -11.78 -25.46 -0.98
CA PRO A 143 -13.02 -25.81 -0.30
C PRO A 143 -13.04 -27.32 -0.01
N GLY A 144 -13.14 -27.68 1.28
CA GLY A 144 -13.18 -29.08 1.75
C GLY A 144 -11.89 -29.65 2.34
N SER A 145 -10.82 -28.85 2.51
CA SER A 145 -9.57 -29.29 3.17
C SER A 145 -9.50 -28.83 4.63
N GLU A 146 -9.42 -29.78 5.57
CA GLU A 146 -9.06 -29.51 6.97
C GLU A 146 -7.54 -29.27 7.05
N GLY A 147 -7.13 -28.03 7.37
CA GLY A 147 -5.72 -27.67 7.57
C GLY A 147 -5.19 -26.55 6.66
N GLY A 148 -5.92 -25.44 6.57
CA GLY A 148 -5.53 -24.26 5.78
C GLY A 148 -4.36 -23.47 6.34
N ILE A 149 -3.49 -22.97 5.47
CA ILE A 149 -2.51 -21.93 5.85
C ILE A 149 -3.20 -20.57 5.73
N ASP A 150 -3.74 -20.08 6.83
CA ASP A 150 -4.24 -18.71 6.87
C ASP A 150 -3.11 -17.73 7.12
N ARG A 151 -3.02 -16.72 6.24
CA ARG A 151 -2.10 -15.62 6.41
C ARG A 151 -2.84 -14.31 6.68
N THR A 152 -3.00 -13.98 7.95
CA THR A 152 -3.52 -12.68 8.39
C THR A 152 -2.45 -11.60 8.42
N ARG A 153 -2.75 -10.43 7.85
CA ARG A 153 -1.94 -9.22 7.92
C ARG A 153 -2.79 -8.00 8.24
N ILE A 154 -2.25 -7.07 9.01
CA ILE A 154 -2.85 -5.74 9.13
C ILE A 154 -2.57 -4.98 7.84
N VAL A 155 -3.63 -4.45 7.25
CA VAL A 155 -3.58 -3.62 6.05
C VAL A 155 -4.30 -2.31 6.31
N LEU A 156 -3.89 -1.28 5.61
CA LEU A 156 -4.48 0.04 5.58
C LEU A 156 -5.26 0.17 4.28
N VAL A 157 -6.57 0.36 4.35
CA VAL A 157 -7.40 0.67 3.17
C VAL A 157 -7.05 2.07 2.68
N ASN A 158 -6.71 2.21 1.40
CA ASN A 158 -6.47 3.51 0.78
C ASN A 158 -7.63 3.90 -0.14
N GLY A 159 -8.51 4.76 0.35
CA GLY A 159 -9.68 5.18 -0.41
C GLY A 159 -10.80 4.17 -0.34
N ASP A 160 -10.68 3.09 -1.12
CA ASP A 160 -11.70 2.06 -1.27
C ASP A 160 -11.11 0.66 -0.98
N ARG A 161 -11.98 -0.31 -0.69
CA ARG A 161 -11.63 -1.67 -0.23
C ARG A 161 -10.80 -2.46 -1.24
N ASP A 162 -10.79 -2.04 -2.50
CA ASP A 162 -9.97 -2.61 -3.57
C ASP A 162 -8.47 -2.28 -3.45
N ASP A 163 -8.11 -1.26 -2.66
CA ASP A 163 -6.73 -0.76 -2.56
C ASP A 163 -6.19 -0.88 -1.14
N LEU A 164 -5.58 -2.02 -0.86
CA LEU A 164 -5.07 -2.36 0.46
C LEU A 164 -3.56 -2.15 0.54
N ILE A 165 -3.13 -1.16 1.32
CA ILE A 165 -1.73 -0.94 1.67
C ILE A 165 -1.34 -1.92 2.77
N ARG A 166 -0.45 -2.85 2.46
CA ARG A 166 0.03 -3.82 3.46
C ARG A 166 1.04 -3.15 4.40
N LEU A 167 0.81 -3.19 5.71
CA LEU A 167 1.77 -2.62 6.65
C LEU A 167 3.09 -3.43 6.63
N PRO A 168 4.25 -2.78 6.38
CA PRO A 168 5.55 -3.43 6.54
C PRO A 168 5.72 -4.03 7.92
N GLY A 169 6.34 -5.20 8.02
CA GLY A 169 6.60 -5.86 9.30
C GLY A 169 5.41 -6.64 9.88
N CYS A 170 4.16 -6.29 9.56
CA CYS A 170 2.95 -6.79 10.23
C CYS A 170 2.39 -8.09 9.63
N VAL A 171 3.16 -9.18 9.68
CA VAL A 171 2.66 -10.52 9.32
C VAL A 171 2.42 -11.30 10.60
N LEU A 172 1.15 -11.64 10.88
CA LEU A 172 0.71 -12.07 12.21
C LEU A 172 0.67 -13.60 12.38
N GLY A 173 0.88 -14.37 11.31
CA GLY A 173 1.02 -15.81 11.37
C GLY A 173 1.23 -16.49 10.01
N MET A 174 1.73 -17.72 10.08
CA MET A 174 1.67 -18.82 9.13
C MET A 174 1.41 -20.07 9.99
N THR A 175 0.32 -20.05 10.78
CA THR A 175 0.00 -21.16 11.70
C THR A 175 -1.23 -21.89 11.18
N LEU A 176 -1.22 -23.22 11.34
CA LEU A 176 -2.28 -24.13 10.91
C LEU A 176 -3.64 -23.83 11.58
N ASP A 177 -3.65 -23.13 12.72
CA ASP A 177 -4.87 -22.70 13.40
C ASP A 177 -4.83 -21.22 13.85
N ASP A 178 -6.01 -20.60 13.80
CA ASP A 178 -6.44 -19.40 14.54
C ASP A 178 -5.70 -18.06 14.26
N SER A 179 -5.13 -17.92 13.06
CA SER A 179 -4.38 -16.71 12.67
C SER A 179 -5.24 -15.44 12.61
N SER A 180 -6.53 -15.58 12.28
CA SER A 180 -7.50 -14.48 12.24
C SER A 180 -7.77 -13.90 13.62
N ASN A 181 -7.99 -14.75 14.64
CA ASN A 181 -8.19 -14.30 16.02
C ASN A 181 -6.92 -13.66 16.60
N ARG A 182 -5.75 -14.21 16.29
CA ARG A 182 -4.47 -13.58 16.65
C ARG A 182 -4.32 -12.22 15.97
N GLY A 183 -4.71 -12.12 14.70
CA GLY A 183 -4.70 -10.88 13.93
C GLY A 183 -5.66 -9.82 14.48
N SER A 184 -6.87 -10.22 14.88
CA SER A 184 -7.87 -9.33 15.47
C SER A 184 -7.45 -8.87 16.87
N ALA A 185 -6.89 -9.75 17.69
CA ALA A 185 -6.33 -9.39 18.99
C ALA A 185 -5.14 -8.42 18.86
N ALA A 186 -4.30 -8.61 17.85
CA ALA A 186 -3.19 -7.72 17.52
C ALA A 186 -3.66 -6.34 17.05
N LEU A 187 -4.65 -6.30 16.14
CA LEU A 187 -5.23 -5.06 15.66
C LEU A 187 -5.92 -4.30 16.80
N ARG A 188 -6.73 -4.97 17.62
CA ARG A 188 -7.35 -4.36 18.82
C ARG A 188 -6.30 -3.82 19.78
N ALA A 189 -5.22 -4.55 20.03
CA ALA A 189 -4.15 -4.09 20.92
C ALA A 189 -3.42 -2.85 20.35
N LEU A 190 -3.22 -2.79 19.03
CA LEU A 190 -2.67 -1.63 18.36
C LEU A 190 -3.62 -0.43 18.49
N LEU A 191 -4.90 -0.61 18.19
CA LEU A 191 -5.90 0.47 18.31
C LEU A 191 -6.01 0.99 19.75
N ASN A 192 -5.99 0.08 20.75
CA ASN A 192 -5.98 0.44 22.16
C ASN A 192 -4.69 1.15 22.59
N TYR A 193 -3.55 0.84 21.97
CA TYR A 193 -2.30 1.57 22.21
C TYR A 193 -2.42 3.00 21.69
N VAL A 194 -2.81 3.17 20.42
CA VAL A 194 -2.95 4.49 19.80
C VAL A 194 -3.97 5.36 20.55
N ARG A 195 -5.12 4.79 20.94
CA ARG A 195 -6.15 5.49 21.72
C ARG A 195 -5.62 5.96 23.08
N ARG A 196 -4.85 5.14 23.79
CA ARG A 196 -4.27 5.50 25.10
C ARG A 196 -3.25 6.64 25.00
N HIS A 197 -2.54 6.73 23.89
CA HIS A 197 -1.59 7.82 23.65
C HIS A 197 -2.23 9.09 23.08
N GLY A 198 -3.54 9.10 22.85
CA GLY A 198 -4.26 10.29 22.37
C GLY A 198 -3.88 10.74 20.95
N TRP A 199 -3.25 9.86 20.14
CA TRP A 199 -2.76 10.22 18.80
C TRP A 199 -3.88 10.37 17.75
N ILE A 200 -5.12 10.04 18.08
CA ILE A 200 -6.26 10.07 17.15
C ILE A 200 -7.05 11.35 17.37
N VAL A 201 -7.18 12.11 16.30
CA VAL A 201 -8.15 13.19 16.18
C VAL A 201 -9.49 12.54 15.83
N SER A 202 -10.33 12.29 16.84
CA SER A 202 -11.59 11.55 16.65
C SER A 202 -12.69 12.42 16.04
N ASP A 203 -12.63 13.74 16.23
CA ASP A 203 -13.67 14.67 15.79
C ASP A 203 -13.23 15.52 14.61
N SER A 204 -14.04 15.49 13.55
CA SER A 204 -13.94 16.40 12.41
C SER A 204 -14.04 17.87 12.86
N GLU A 205 -14.67 18.15 14.00
CA GLU A 205 -14.78 19.50 14.58
C GLU A 205 -13.43 20.12 14.92
N SER A 206 -12.45 19.31 15.32
CA SER A 206 -11.10 19.79 15.67
C SER A 206 -10.16 19.96 14.48
N VAL A 207 -10.57 19.57 13.28
CA VAL A 207 -9.77 19.73 12.06
C VAL A 207 -9.81 21.19 11.60
N HIS A 208 -8.64 21.80 11.48
CA HIS A 208 -8.47 23.17 10.99
C HIS A 208 -8.16 23.15 9.49
N GLU A 209 -8.44 24.25 8.79
CA GLU A 209 -8.02 24.43 7.40
C GLU A 209 -6.49 24.28 7.30
N ASP A 210 -6.02 23.49 6.34
CA ASP A 210 -4.60 23.40 6.01
C ASP A 210 -4.31 24.43 4.92
N PRO A 211 -3.55 25.51 5.21
CA PRO A 211 -3.26 26.56 4.25
C PRO A 211 -2.68 26.02 2.95
N ARG A 212 -1.93 24.92 2.98
CA ARG A 212 -1.35 24.31 1.78
C ARG A 212 -2.37 23.60 0.91
N LEU A 213 -3.36 22.96 1.52
CA LEU A 213 -4.42 22.30 0.75
C LEU A 213 -5.38 23.34 0.17
N VAL A 214 -5.67 24.40 0.92
CA VAL A 214 -6.42 25.56 0.42
C VAL A 214 -5.69 26.22 -0.75
N GLU A 215 -4.39 26.47 -0.61
CA GLU A 215 -3.55 27.01 -1.68
C GLU A 215 -3.49 26.07 -2.89
N ALA A 216 -3.32 24.76 -2.68
CA ALA A 216 -3.30 23.78 -3.76
C ALA A 216 -4.63 23.73 -4.53
N ARG A 217 -5.76 23.86 -3.82
CA ARG A 217 -7.09 23.97 -4.42
C ARG A 217 -7.20 25.19 -5.33
N GLN A 218 -6.66 26.33 -4.92
CA GLN A 218 -6.63 27.57 -5.70
C GLN A 218 -5.62 27.50 -6.86
N ASN A 219 -4.49 26.84 -6.65
CA ASN A 219 -3.40 26.65 -7.63
C ASN A 219 -3.63 25.43 -8.54
N HIS A 220 -4.87 25.26 -9.01
CA HIS A 220 -5.31 24.14 -9.83
C HIS A 220 -4.82 24.15 -11.29
N GLY A 221 -4.26 25.28 -11.77
CA GLY A 221 -3.88 25.46 -13.17
C GLY A 221 -5.04 25.34 -14.17
N ALA A 222 -6.28 25.54 -13.72
CA ALA A 222 -7.51 25.39 -14.49
C ALA A 222 -7.51 26.17 -15.81
N ASP A 223 -6.91 27.37 -15.87
CA ASP A 223 -6.90 28.20 -17.09
C ASP A 223 -6.36 27.47 -18.32
N LYS A 224 -5.34 26.63 -18.14
CA LYS A 224 -4.76 25.81 -19.23
C LYS A 224 -5.61 24.58 -19.53
N MET A 225 -6.32 24.05 -18.55
CA MET A 225 -7.17 22.87 -18.70
C MET A 225 -8.54 23.21 -19.32
N MET A 226 -9.15 24.33 -18.93
CA MET A 226 -10.44 24.81 -19.43
C MET A 226 -10.42 25.13 -20.92
N ARG A 227 -9.27 25.50 -21.49
CA ARG A 227 -9.13 25.73 -22.95
C ARG A 227 -9.13 24.45 -23.79
N LYS A 228 -9.02 23.28 -23.16
CA LYS A 228 -8.98 22.00 -23.88
C LYS A 228 -10.39 21.47 -24.07
N SER A 229 -10.70 20.99 -25.26
CA SER A 229 -11.96 20.31 -25.58
C SER A 229 -12.17 18.99 -24.83
N ARG A 230 -11.11 18.41 -24.24
CA ARG A 230 -11.14 17.16 -23.47
C ARG A 230 -9.95 17.09 -22.53
N LEU A 231 -10.16 16.58 -21.31
CA LEU A 231 -9.06 16.23 -20.40
C LEU A 231 -8.76 14.75 -20.46
N MET A 232 -7.48 14.40 -20.45
CA MET A 232 -7.02 13.02 -20.50
C MET A 232 -5.90 12.85 -19.48
N PHE A 233 -6.11 11.91 -18.56
CA PHE A 233 -5.14 11.53 -17.55
C PHE A 233 -4.77 10.06 -17.75
N CYS A 234 -3.47 9.78 -17.82
CA CYS A 234 -2.90 8.43 -17.95
C CYS A 234 -1.85 8.19 -16.87
N THR A 235 -2.14 8.63 -15.65
CA THR A 235 -1.21 8.47 -14.53
C THR A 235 -1.32 7.06 -13.96
N PRO A 236 -0.25 6.24 -14.03
CA PRO A 236 -0.31 4.88 -13.53
C PRO A 236 -0.47 4.87 -12.02
N VAL A 237 -1.13 3.83 -11.50
CA VAL A 237 -1.23 3.59 -10.05
C VAL A 237 0.11 3.07 -9.51
N TRP A 238 1.10 3.97 -9.45
CA TRP A 238 2.50 3.66 -9.19
C TRP A 238 2.70 2.93 -7.87
N ARG A 239 1.86 3.19 -6.87
CA ARG A 239 1.87 2.44 -5.61
C ARG A 239 1.57 0.95 -5.83
N ARG A 240 0.51 0.58 -6.55
CA ARG A 240 0.16 -0.82 -6.81
C ARG A 240 1.28 -1.53 -7.58
N ILE A 241 1.83 -0.86 -8.60
CA ILE A 241 2.99 -1.35 -9.37
C ILE A 241 4.18 -1.64 -8.44
N LYS A 242 4.56 -0.67 -7.59
CA LYS A 242 5.62 -0.85 -6.59
C LYS A 242 5.35 -2.01 -5.65
N GLU A 243 4.12 -2.14 -5.15
CA GLU A 243 3.77 -3.22 -4.24
C GLU A 243 3.84 -4.59 -4.91
N HIS A 244 3.45 -4.70 -6.18
CA HIS A 244 3.57 -5.94 -6.94
C HIS A 244 5.03 -6.30 -7.20
N LEU A 245 5.82 -5.35 -7.68
CA LEU A 245 7.26 -5.51 -7.89
C LEU A 245 7.96 -5.94 -6.59
N CYS A 246 7.67 -5.27 -5.46
CA CYS A 246 8.29 -5.58 -4.17
C CYS A 246 7.81 -6.88 -3.51
N ASN A 247 6.68 -7.46 -3.93
CA ASN A 247 6.11 -8.67 -3.30
C ASN A 247 6.44 -9.96 -4.04
N GLY A 248 7.50 -9.95 -4.85
CA GLY A 248 7.94 -11.10 -5.64
C GLY A 248 7.73 -10.91 -7.15
N GLY A 249 7.06 -9.84 -7.59
CA GLY A 249 6.98 -9.51 -9.02
C GLY A 249 8.35 -9.32 -9.65
N LEU A 250 9.26 -8.59 -8.98
CA LEU A 250 10.66 -8.47 -9.42
C LEU A 250 11.39 -9.81 -9.46
N PHE A 251 11.08 -10.69 -8.50
CA PHE A 251 11.66 -12.02 -8.46
C PHE A 251 11.19 -12.88 -9.64
N LEU A 252 9.88 -12.94 -9.89
CA LEU A 252 9.30 -13.71 -10.99
C LEU A 252 9.74 -13.17 -12.37
N ILE A 253 9.80 -11.84 -12.52
CA ILE A 253 10.33 -11.21 -13.72
C ILE A 253 11.81 -11.54 -13.91
N GLY A 254 12.62 -11.37 -12.86
CA GLY A 254 14.05 -11.69 -12.90
C GLY A 254 14.32 -13.17 -13.19
N LEU A 255 13.56 -14.08 -12.59
CA LEU A 255 13.67 -15.52 -12.83
C LEU A 255 13.27 -15.89 -14.26
N GLY A 256 12.22 -15.28 -14.81
CA GLY A 256 11.84 -15.48 -16.21
C GLY A 256 12.90 -14.98 -17.19
N VAL A 257 13.49 -13.81 -16.94
CA VAL A 257 14.62 -13.28 -17.74
C VAL A 257 15.82 -14.22 -17.67
N LEU A 258 16.14 -14.73 -16.48
CA LEU A 258 17.23 -15.67 -16.28
C LEU A 258 17.02 -16.95 -17.11
N PHE A 259 15.82 -17.54 -17.07
CA PHE A 259 15.49 -18.72 -17.86
C PHE A 259 15.64 -18.47 -19.36
N ILE A 260 15.22 -17.30 -19.87
CA ILE A 260 15.46 -16.93 -21.27
C ILE A 260 16.95 -16.88 -21.58
N LEU A 261 17.76 -16.26 -20.71
CA LEU A 261 19.20 -16.15 -20.93
C LEU A 261 19.90 -17.52 -20.92
N ILE A 262 19.51 -18.43 -20.02
CA ILE A 262 20.05 -19.80 -19.97
C ILE A 262 19.66 -20.56 -21.24
N SER A 263 18.38 -20.53 -21.62
CA SER A 263 17.88 -21.18 -22.83
C SER A 263 18.58 -20.70 -24.09
N VAL A 264 18.76 -19.38 -24.23
CA VAL A 264 19.41 -18.78 -25.42
C VAL A 264 20.88 -19.17 -25.48
N GLN A 265 21.60 -19.18 -24.35
CA GLN A 265 23.00 -19.59 -24.34
C GLN A 265 23.16 -21.06 -24.76
N GLN A 266 22.37 -21.97 -24.18
CA GLN A 266 22.44 -23.41 -24.49
C GLN A 266 22.02 -23.72 -25.93
N LEU A 267 21.04 -23.00 -26.49
CA LEU A 267 20.56 -23.28 -27.86
C LEU A 267 21.42 -22.66 -28.96
N PHE A 268 22.06 -21.50 -28.72
CA PHE A 268 22.67 -20.71 -29.78
C PHE A 268 24.19 -20.50 -29.65
N TYR A 269 24.76 -20.60 -28.45
CA TYR A 269 26.16 -20.22 -28.23
C TYR A 269 27.08 -21.40 -27.84
N GLU A 270 26.52 -22.52 -27.41
CA GLU A 270 27.29 -23.70 -27.05
C GLU A 270 27.70 -24.48 -28.32
N THR A 271 29.00 -24.45 -28.64
CA THR A 271 29.57 -25.05 -29.88
C THR A 271 29.86 -26.54 -29.74
N THR A 272 29.77 -27.10 -28.54
CA THR A 272 29.86 -28.54 -28.26
C THR A 272 28.51 -29.20 -28.53
N SER A 273 28.49 -30.48 -28.92
CA SER A 273 27.25 -31.20 -29.18
C SER A 273 26.41 -31.28 -27.90
N VAL A 274 25.48 -30.35 -27.74
CA VAL A 274 24.55 -30.27 -26.61
C VAL A 274 23.77 -31.58 -26.53
N SER A 275 23.81 -32.23 -25.37
CA SER A 275 23.03 -33.45 -25.10
C SER A 275 21.55 -33.21 -25.39
N ASP A 276 20.84 -34.22 -25.89
CA ASP A 276 19.38 -34.11 -26.13
C ASP A 276 18.62 -33.76 -24.84
N SER A 277 19.13 -34.17 -23.67
CA SER A 277 18.60 -33.74 -22.37
C SER A 277 18.66 -32.22 -22.18
N ASP A 278 19.78 -31.62 -22.54
CA ASP A 278 20.06 -30.21 -22.26
C ASP A 278 19.26 -29.32 -23.21
N ARG A 279 19.04 -29.77 -24.45
CA ARG A 279 18.10 -29.13 -25.39
C ARG A 279 16.67 -29.16 -24.86
N LEU A 280 16.21 -30.28 -24.28
CA LEU A 280 14.88 -30.38 -23.70
C LEU A 280 14.73 -29.41 -22.50
N TYR A 281 15.74 -29.31 -21.64
CA TYR A 281 15.73 -28.33 -20.54
C TYR A 281 15.73 -26.89 -21.04
N ALA A 282 16.51 -26.57 -22.08
CA ALA A 282 16.53 -25.24 -22.67
C ALA A 282 15.16 -24.85 -23.25
N ILE A 283 14.49 -25.77 -23.95
CA ILE A 283 13.14 -25.55 -24.48
C ILE A 283 12.13 -25.39 -23.33
N LEU A 284 12.21 -26.22 -22.28
CA LEU A 284 11.34 -26.13 -21.12
C LEU A 284 11.47 -24.78 -20.40
N PHE A 285 12.70 -24.29 -20.19
CA PHE A 285 12.94 -22.99 -19.58
C PHE A 285 12.43 -21.83 -20.45
N LEU A 286 12.53 -21.94 -21.77
CA LEU A 286 12.02 -20.94 -22.71
C LEU A 286 10.49 -20.82 -22.64
N VAL A 287 9.78 -21.93 -22.41
CA VAL A 287 8.33 -21.96 -22.22
C VAL A 287 7.93 -21.51 -20.80
N LEU A 288 8.68 -21.90 -19.78
CA LEU A 288 8.37 -21.56 -18.38
C LEU A 288 8.60 -20.08 -18.07
N ALA A 289 9.57 -19.44 -18.72
CA ALA A 289 9.89 -18.03 -18.55
C ALA A 289 8.69 -17.08 -18.76
N PRO A 290 7.97 -17.09 -19.91
CA PRO A 290 6.81 -16.23 -20.11
C PRO A 290 5.67 -16.55 -19.13
N VAL A 291 5.50 -17.79 -18.70
CA VAL A 291 4.49 -18.17 -17.69
C VAL A 291 4.77 -17.49 -16.35
N LEU A 292 6.04 -17.49 -15.90
CA LEU A 292 6.46 -16.80 -14.67
C LEU A 292 6.27 -15.28 -14.76
N MET A 293 6.51 -14.71 -15.95
CA MET A 293 6.39 -13.27 -16.18
C MET A 293 4.95 -12.79 -16.46
N ALA A 294 4.07 -13.67 -16.93
CA ALA A 294 2.72 -13.30 -17.37
C ALA A 294 1.88 -12.69 -16.24
N TYR A 295 1.85 -13.32 -15.07
CA TYR A 295 1.08 -12.81 -13.92
C TYR A 295 1.54 -11.41 -13.45
N PRO A 296 2.83 -11.16 -13.15
CA PRO A 296 3.26 -9.83 -12.73
C PRO A 296 3.07 -8.78 -13.82
N ILE A 297 3.29 -9.11 -15.11
CA ILE A 297 3.08 -8.19 -16.23
C ILE A 297 1.59 -7.83 -16.38
N TYR A 298 0.70 -8.82 -16.38
CA TYR A 298 -0.74 -8.61 -16.46
C TYR A 298 -1.24 -7.67 -15.35
N LYS A 299 -0.74 -7.87 -14.13
CA LYS A 299 -1.12 -7.07 -12.97
C LYS A 299 -0.58 -5.63 -13.05
N ILE A 300 0.63 -5.46 -13.57
CA ILE A 300 1.21 -4.12 -13.82
C ILE A 300 0.41 -3.41 -14.92
N TYR A 301 0.03 -4.11 -15.98
CA TYR A 301 -0.77 -3.55 -17.07
C TYR A 301 -2.13 -3.01 -16.59
N GLY A 302 -2.81 -3.74 -15.70
CA GLY A 302 -4.07 -3.30 -15.08
C GLY A 302 -3.96 -1.99 -14.27
N CYS A 303 -2.75 -1.52 -13.94
CA CYS A 303 -2.51 -0.26 -13.24
C CYS A 303 -2.43 0.96 -14.17
N PHE A 304 -2.40 0.76 -15.50
CA PHE A 304 -2.36 1.82 -16.52
C PHE A 304 -3.75 2.14 -17.04
N GLN A 305 -4.62 2.61 -16.14
CA GLN A 305 -5.94 3.07 -16.53
C GLN A 305 -5.89 4.50 -17.05
N ARG A 306 -6.75 4.78 -18.03
CA ARG A 306 -6.92 6.09 -18.64
C ARG A 306 -8.23 6.70 -18.15
N VAL A 307 -8.15 7.94 -17.67
CA VAL A 307 -9.32 8.76 -17.36
C VAL A 307 -9.49 9.79 -18.47
N VAL A 308 -10.65 9.78 -19.11
CA VAL A 308 -11.05 10.76 -20.13
C VAL A 308 -12.24 11.54 -19.60
N VAL A 309 -12.13 12.86 -19.60
CA VAL A 309 -13.18 13.78 -19.19
C VAL A 309 -13.63 14.52 -20.43
N ASP A 310 -14.87 14.29 -20.84
CA ASP A 310 -15.51 14.91 -21.99
C ASP A 310 -16.91 15.45 -21.64
N ASP A 311 -17.56 16.04 -22.63
CA ASP A 311 -18.89 16.63 -22.51
C ASP A 311 -19.96 15.60 -22.12
N ARG A 312 -19.77 14.33 -22.50
CA ARG A 312 -20.70 13.23 -22.21
C ARG A 312 -20.53 12.67 -20.80
N GLY A 313 -19.39 12.90 -20.16
CA GLY A 313 -19.13 12.44 -18.80
C GLY A 313 -17.66 12.18 -18.51
N ILE A 314 -17.43 11.43 -17.43
CA ILE A 314 -16.10 11.02 -16.99
C ILE A 314 -15.96 9.52 -17.23
N ARG A 315 -14.96 9.13 -18.04
CA ARG A 315 -14.65 7.73 -18.35
C ARG A 315 -13.37 7.31 -17.64
N ALA A 316 -13.47 6.41 -16.66
CA ALA A 316 -12.35 5.80 -15.97
C ALA A 316 -12.17 4.34 -16.42
N GLY A 317 -11.23 4.12 -17.35
CA GLY A 317 -11.01 2.80 -17.96
C GLY A 317 -12.25 2.30 -18.71
N ARG A 318 -12.86 1.21 -18.22
CA ARG A 318 -14.09 0.63 -18.79
C ARG A 318 -15.38 1.18 -18.16
N ARG A 319 -15.27 2.03 -17.14
CA ARG A 319 -16.42 2.59 -16.41
C ARG A 319 -16.69 4.01 -16.88
N THR A 320 -17.96 4.34 -17.07
CA THR A 320 -18.41 5.70 -17.42
C THR A 320 -19.30 6.20 -16.30
N CYS A 321 -19.04 7.40 -15.80
CA CYS A 321 -19.93 8.13 -14.90
C CYS A 321 -20.43 9.41 -15.59
N ALA A 322 -21.68 9.76 -15.29
CA ALA A 322 -22.23 11.06 -15.63
C ALA A 322 -21.52 12.17 -14.84
N TRP A 323 -21.69 13.41 -15.29
CA TRP A 323 -21.16 14.55 -14.57
C TRP A 323 -21.77 14.66 -13.16
N PRO A 324 -20.96 14.91 -12.12
CA PRO A 324 -21.46 15.16 -10.77
C PRO A 324 -22.38 16.38 -10.73
N GLU A 325 -23.41 16.36 -9.89
CA GLU A 325 -24.36 17.48 -9.72
C GLU A 325 -23.87 18.50 -8.69
N SER A 326 -22.98 18.12 -7.78
CA SER A 326 -22.33 19.03 -6.84
C SER A 326 -20.82 18.85 -6.88
N ARG A 327 -20.07 19.91 -6.58
CA ARG A 327 -18.62 19.85 -6.41
C ARG A 327 -18.21 18.81 -5.37
N SER A 328 -19.02 18.66 -4.34
CA SER A 328 -18.77 17.71 -3.26
C SER A 328 -18.81 16.25 -3.74
N ASP A 329 -19.54 15.94 -4.81
CA ASP A 329 -19.60 14.57 -5.38
C ASP A 329 -18.26 14.13 -5.98
N LEU A 330 -17.35 15.06 -6.26
CA LEU A 330 -15.98 14.79 -6.67
C LEU A 330 -15.03 15.09 -5.51
N PHE A 331 -14.39 14.05 -4.97
CA PHE A 331 -13.63 14.15 -3.73
C PHE A 331 -12.38 13.28 -3.76
N VAL A 332 -11.45 13.57 -2.84
CA VAL A 332 -10.18 12.84 -2.72
C VAL A 332 -10.18 12.05 -1.42
N VAL A 333 -9.76 10.79 -1.50
CA VAL A 333 -9.60 9.92 -0.33
C VAL A 333 -8.33 9.10 -0.49
N GLY A 334 -7.47 9.11 0.53
CA GLY A 334 -6.09 8.64 0.43
C GLY A 334 -5.38 9.31 -0.76
N ASP A 335 -4.99 8.50 -1.74
CA ASP A 335 -4.27 8.93 -2.95
C ASP A 335 -5.10 8.84 -4.25
N ARG A 336 -6.44 8.85 -4.14
CA ARG A 336 -7.32 8.64 -5.30
C ARG A 336 -8.44 9.68 -5.31
N ILE A 337 -8.87 10.03 -6.51
CA ILE A 337 -10.06 10.86 -6.76
C ILE A 337 -11.23 9.91 -6.99
N PHE A 338 -12.37 10.24 -6.39
CA PHE A 338 -13.61 9.49 -6.50
C PHE A 338 -14.76 10.39 -6.96
N VAL A 339 -15.70 9.79 -7.68
CA VAL A 339 -16.99 10.40 -8.03
C VAL A 339 -18.10 9.63 -7.32
N VAL A 340 -18.99 10.32 -6.62
CA VAL A 340 -20.21 9.76 -6.01
C VAL A 340 -21.35 9.78 -7.03
N HIS A 341 -22.08 8.68 -7.14
CA HIS A 341 -23.34 8.63 -7.87
C HIS A 341 -24.53 8.98 -6.97
N ALA A 342 -25.67 9.33 -7.58
CA ALA A 342 -26.92 9.64 -6.89
C ALA A 342 -27.35 8.62 -5.81
N ASN A 343 -26.95 7.35 -5.95
CA ASN A 343 -27.26 6.25 -5.02
C ASN A 343 -26.20 6.04 -3.90
N GLY A 344 -25.24 6.95 -3.76
CA GLY A 344 -24.15 6.86 -2.78
C GLY A 344 -23.05 5.87 -3.15
N ARG A 345 -23.08 5.25 -4.35
CA ARG A 345 -21.98 4.42 -4.85
C ARG A 345 -20.86 5.29 -5.41
N GLN A 346 -19.63 4.95 -5.09
CA GLN A 346 -18.43 5.65 -5.54
C GLN A 346 -17.73 4.92 -6.71
N ILE A 347 -17.14 5.70 -7.63
CA ILE A 347 -16.23 5.20 -8.65
C ILE A 347 -14.87 5.88 -8.49
N ALA A 348 -13.81 5.08 -8.43
CA ALA A 348 -12.44 5.58 -8.43
C ALA A 348 -12.01 6.01 -9.84
N LEU A 349 -11.43 7.21 -9.95
CA LEU A 349 -10.80 7.69 -11.17
C LEU A 349 -9.35 7.19 -11.27
N ASP A 350 -9.20 5.87 -11.35
CA ASP A 350 -7.91 5.22 -11.54
C ASP A 350 -7.33 5.64 -12.90
N GLY A 351 -6.21 6.37 -12.86
CA GLY A 351 -5.64 7.03 -14.03
C GLY A 351 -5.57 8.55 -13.91
N ALA A 352 -6.31 9.16 -12.99
CA ALA A 352 -6.19 10.57 -12.60
C ALA A 352 -5.30 10.78 -11.34
N GLY A 353 -4.56 9.76 -10.92
CA GLY A 353 -3.69 9.79 -9.73
C GLY A 353 -2.40 10.60 -9.87
N VAL A 354 -1.54 10.58 -8.86
CA VAL A 354 -0.26 11.32 -8.85
C VAL A 354 0.91 10.35 -8.70
N THR A 355 1.98 10.56 -9.46
CA THR A 355 3.11 9.63 -9.58
C THR A 355 4.20 9.82 -8.51
N TRP A 356 4.51 11.06 -8.13
CA TRP A 356 5.68 11.39 -7.31
C TRP A 356 5.35 12.30 -6.12
N GLY A 357 6.20 12.27 -5.11
CA GLY A 357 6.07 13.06 -3.89
C GLY A 357 5.70 12.22 -2.66
N ASN A 358 5.88 12.82 -1.48
CA ASN A 358 5.35 12.29 -0.23
C ASN A 358 3.80 12.33 -0.25
N PHE A 359 3.16 11.64 0.70
CA PHE A 359 1.70 11.56 0.75
C PHE A 359 1.02 12.94 0.68
N ARG A 360 1.50 13.90 1.49
CA ARG A 360 0.94 15.27 1.54
C ARG A 360 0.98 15.96 0.17
N ARG A 361 2.14 15.95 -0.50
CA ARG A 361 2.29 16.56 -1.84
C ARG A 361 1.42 15.88 -2.88
N ARG A 362 1.20 14.56 -2.76
CA ARG A 362 0.26 13.84 -3.62
C ARG A 362 -1.18 14.26 -3.35
N GLN A 363 -1.58 14.45 -2.08
CA GLN A 363 -2.90 14.98 -1.76
C GLN A 363 -3.11 16.40 -2.30
N GLU A 364 -2.15 17.31 -2.10
CA GLU A 364 -2.20 18.67 -2.67
C GLU A 364 -2.45 18.64 -4.20
N GLN A 365 -1.69 17.80 -4.93
CA GLN A 365 -1.86 17.67 -6.38
C GLN A 365 -3.17 17.00 -6.79
N LEU A 366 -3.69 16.07 -5.98
CA LEU A 366 -4.99 15.43 -6.22
C LEU A 366 -6.14 16.41 -5.98
N VAL A 367 -6.07 17.23 -4.93
CA VAL A 367 -7.04 18.30 -4.65
C VAL A 367 -7.05 19.32 -5.79
N ALA A 368 -5.89 19.80 -6.20
CA ALA A 368 -5.74 20.70 -7.34
C ALA A 368 -6.37 20.11 -8.63
N ARG A 369 -6.13 18.83 -8.90
CA ARG A 369 -6.65 18.14 -10.08
C ARG A 369 -8.15 17.87 -10.00
N CYS A 370 -8.64 17.50 -8.83
CA CYS A 370 -10.06 17.34 -8.52
C CYS A 370 -10.79 18.65 -8.85
N GLU A 371 -10.26 19.77 -8.37
CA GLU A 371 -10.81 21.09 -8.65
C GLU A 371 -10.77 21.46 -10.14
N ALA A 372 -9.66 21.17 -10.83
CA ALA A 372 -9.56 21.42 -12.26
C ALA A 372 -10.58 20.62 -13.10
N ILE A 373 -10.90 19.38 -12.70
CA ILE A 373 -11.94 18.57 -13.36
C ILE A 373 -13.31 19.20 -13.17
N TRP A 374 -13.63 19.64 -11.94
CA TRP A 374 -14.90 20.32 -11.64
C TRP A 374 -15.05 21.61 -12.46
N LEU A 375 -14.05 22.50 -12.41
CA LEU A 375 -14.08 23.79 -13.12
C LEU A 375 -14.13 23.62 -14.65
N TRP A 376 -13.50 22.58 -15.19
CA TRP A 376 -13.64 22.25 -16.61
C TRP A 376 -15.09 21.96 -16.97
N GLY A 377 -15.80 21.18 -16.14
CA GLY A 377 -17.20 20.85 -16.37
C GLY A 377 -18.12 22.07 -16.27
N VAL A 378 -17.88 22.96 -15.31
CA VAL A 378 -18.62 24.22 -15.16
C VAL A 378 -18.42 25.12 -16.38
N ALA A 379 -17.18 25.29 -16.84
CA ALA A 379 -16.85 26.17 -17.96
C ALA A 379 -17.44 25.70 -19.30
N HIS A 380 -17.59 24.40 -19.48
CA HIS A 380 -18.22 23.82 -20.67
C HIS A 380 -19.74 23.68 -20.53
N GLY A 381 -20.33 24.13 -19.41
CA GLY A 381 -21.77 24.09 -19.17
C GLY A 381 -22.35 22.69 -18.96
N VAL A 382 -21.51 21.70 -18.68
CA VAL A 382 -21.93 20.29 -18.51
C VAL A 382 -22.29 19.94 -17.07
N THR A 383 -21.87 20.77 -16.11
CA THR A 383 -22.31 20.71 -14.72
C THR A 383 -22.44 22.11 -14.11
N ARG A 384 -23.14 22.19 -12.98
CA ARG A 384 -23.34 23.39 -12.17
C ARG A 384 -23.41 22.98 -10.71
N GLU A 385 -23.11 23.91 -9.79
CA GLU A 385 -23.26 23.63 -8.36
C GLU A 385 -24.73 23.51 -7.98
N SER A 386 -25.17 22.30 -7.59
CA SER A 386 -26.51 22.06 -7.03
C SER A 386 -26.59 22.30 -5.52
N GLY A 387 -25.45 22.25 -4.81
CA GLY A 387 -25.40 22.31 -3.34
C GLY A 387 -25.91 21.04 -2.63
N ARG A 388 -26.32 20.01 -3.39
CA ARG A 388 -26.77 18.74 -2.82
C ARG A 388 -25.58 17.92 -2.35
N TYR A 389 -25.59 17.51 -1.09
CA TYR A 389 -24.55 16.65 -0.51
C TYR A 389 -25.00 15.20 -0.48
N ILE A 390 -24.26 14.32 -1.16
CA ILE A 390 -24.56 12.88 -1.20
C ILE A 390 -23.56 12.13 -0.33
N ALA A 391 -24.03 11.50 0.75
CA ALA A 391 -23.18 10.70 1.62
C ALA A 391 -22.71 9.41 0.92
N VAL A 392 -21.45 9.04 1.16
CA VAL A 392 -20.87 7.77 0.70
C VAL A 392 -21.29 6.64 1.65
N GLN A 393 -21.57 5.46 1.10
CA GLN A 393 -22.02 4.30 1.90
C GLN A 393 -20.94 3.77 2.88
N ASP A 394 -19.66 3.94 2.58
CA ASP A 394 -18.57 3.52 3.46
C ASP A 394 -18.28 4.62 4.50
N GLU A 395 -18.64 4.37 5.77
CA GLU A 395 -18.50 5.34 6.86
C GLU A 395 -17.06 5.84 7.05
N GLY A 396 -16.06 4.97 6.90
CA GLY A 396 -14.66 5.35 7.01
C GLY A 396 -14.23 6.28 5.87
N MET A 397 -14.79 6.07 4.67
CA MET A 397 -14.58 6.92 3.50
C MET A 397 -15.27 8.26 3.64
N GLN A 398 -16.49 8.25 4.15
CA GLN A 398 -17.26 9.45 4.40
C GLN A 398 -16.58 10.33 5.45
N GLN A 399 -16.09 9.74 6.55
CA GLN A 399 -15.35 10.49 7.57
C GLN A 399 -14.06 11.12 7.01
N GLU A 400 -13.30 10.38 6.19
CA GLU A 400 -12.06 10.90 5.58
C GLU A 400 -12.35 12.01 4.57
N ARG A 401 -13.44 11.88 3.80
CA ARG A 401 -13.94 12.93 2.90
C ARG A 401 -14.26 14.20 3.69
N GLU A 402 -15.07 14.10 4.75
CA GLU A 402 -15.44 15.24 5.58
C GLU A 402 -14.21 15.94 6.18
N ILE A 403 -13.26 15.17 6.73
CA ILE A 403 -12.00 15.71 7.24
C ILE A 403 -11.24 16.47 6.14
N LEU A 404 -11.16 15.89 4.94
CA LEU A 404 -10.45 16.52 3.84
C LEU A 404 -11.18 17.77 3.32
N GLU A 405 -12.49 17.70 3.11
CA GLU A 405 -13.34 18.82 2.67
C GLU A 405 -13.18 20.02 3.61
N LYS A 406 -13.20 19.77 4.92
CA LYS A 406 -12.93 20.80 5.92
C LYS A 406 -11.49 21.34 5.83
N SER A 407 -10.51 20.46 5.70
CA SER A 407 -9.10 20.87 5.60
C SER A 407 -8.79 21.73 4.37
N ILE A 408 -9.58 21.60 3.29
CA ILE A 408 -9.42 22.40 2.07
C ILE A 408 -10.33 23.64 2.05
N GLY A 409 -11.06 23.90 3.15
CA GLY A 409 -11.97 25.04 3.29
C GLY A 409 -13.24 24.93 2.44
N LEU A 410 -13.82 23.73 2.32
CA LEU A 410 -15.19 23.54 1.83
C LEU A 410 -16.15 23.48 3.02
N MET A 411 -17.26 24.21 2.95
CA MET A 411 -18.33 24.09 3.94
C MET A 411 -19.01 22.73 3.80
N ILE A 412 -19.00 21.95 4.88
CA ILE A 412 -19.77 20.72 4.99
C ILE A 412 -21.17 21.13 5.49
N PRO A 413 -22.26 20.85 4.76
CA PRO A 413 -23.58 21.00 5.33
C PRO A 413 -23.70 20.06 6.54
N ARG A 414 -24.06 20.64 7.69
CA ARG A 414 -24.20 19.92 8.96
C ARG A 414 -25.11 18.71 8.73
N ARG A 415 -24.75 17.56 9.31
CA ARG A 415 -25.52 16.30 9.29
C ARG A 415 -26.99 16.47 9.75
N ASP A 416 -27.30 17.60 10.37
CA ASP A 416 -28.61 17.97 10.92
C ASP A 416 -29.56 18.63 9.91
N GLN A 417 -29.21 18.69 8.61
CA GLN A 417 -30.08 19.22 7.54
C GLN A 417 -30.67 18.13 6.62
N SER A 418 -30.76 16.89 7.09
CA SER A 418 -31.76 15.97 6.54
C SER A 418 -33.09 16.21 7.25
N ALA A 419 -33.90 17.13 6.71
CA ALA A 419 -35.34 17.17 6.95
C ALA A 419 -36.05 16.35 5.88
#